data_AF-A0A2D8MI46-F1
#
_entry.id   AF-A0A2D8MI46-F1
#
_cell.length_a   1.000
_cell.length_b   1.000
_cell.length_c   1.000
_cell.angle_alpha   90.00
_cell.angle_beta   90.00
_cell.angle_gamma   90.00
#
_symmetry.space_group_name_H-M   'P 1'
#
loop_
_entity.id
_entity.type
_entity.pdbx_description
1 polymer ?
#
loop_
_entity_poly.entity_id
_entity_poly.type
_entity_poly.pdbx_seq_one_letter_code
_entity_poly.pdbx_strand_id
1 'polypeptide(L)'
;MFQSWLKIVDRCDVCGLDYRFASPDDGPAFFSLTFVAFPLLFLIVWMQVALELPVVLLFVIAIPLMALGCVLPLRPIKGWLVASQYVNRSVEAGTEKLWGDMHAREDEKRGKDED
;
A
#
# COMPACT_ATOMS: atom_id res chain seq x y z
N MET A 1 -9.75 -10.12 4.88
CA MET A 1 -9.29 -8.83 4.30
C MET A 1 -7.87 -8.94 3.71
N PHE A 2 -6.86 -9.43 4.44
CA PHE A 2 -5.52 -9.70 3.86
C PHE A 2 -5.24 -11.20 3.77
N GLN A 3 -4.78 -11.68 2.59
CA GLN A 3 -4.39 -13.07 2.32
C GLN A 3 -2.89 -13.32 2.58
N SER A 4 -2.07 -12.28 2.46
CA SER A 4 -0.61 -12.37 2.65
C SER A 4 -0.10 -11.12 3.39
N TRP A 5 1.19 -10.83 3.35
CA TRP A 5 1.78 -9.67 4.03
C TRP A 5 1.12 -8.35 3.59
N LEU A 6 0.90 -8.19 2.29
CA LEU A 6 0.28 -7.00 1.69
C LEU A 6 -0.84 -7.34 0.68
N LYS A 7 -1.09 -8.62 0.38
CA LYS A 7 -2.11 -9.06 -0.59
C LYS A 7 -3.50 -9.04 0.04
N ILE A 8 -4.46 -8.41 -0.63
CA ILE A 8 -5.88 -8.38 -0.23
C ILE A 8 -6.58 -9.62 -0.80
N VAL A 9 -7.60 -10.15 -0.10
CA VAL A 9 -8.44 -11.26 -0.58
C VAL A 9 -9.50 -10.69 -1.53
N ASP A 10 -9.81 -11.36 -2.64
CA ASP A 10 -10.80 -10.88 -3.62
C ASP A 10 -12.22 -10.81 -3.04
N ARG A 11 -12.58 -11.69 -2.11
CA ARG A 11 -13.90 -11.70 -1.46
C ARG A 11 -13.80 -11.92 0.04
N CYS A 12 -14.65 -11.27 0.81
CA CYS A 12 -14.74 -11.50 2.25
C CYS A 12 -15.50 -12.80 2.55
N ASP A 13 -14.90 -13.72 3.31
CA ASP A 13 -15.54 -14.99 3.69
C ASP A 13 -16.71 -14.81 4.68
N VAL A 14 -16.75 -13.70 5.43
CA VAL A 14 -17.74 -13.45 6.48
C VAL A 14 -18.95 -12.66 5.96
N CYS A 15 -18.72 -11.62 5.15
CA CYS A 15 -19.79 -10.74 4.65
C CYS A 15 -20.01 -10.81 3.13
N GLY A 16 -19.21 -11.58 2.39
CA GLY A 16 -19.35 -11.75 0.95
C GLY A 16 -18.96 -10.54 0.10
N LEU A 17 -18.43 -9.47 0.72
CA LEU A 17 -18.03 -8.25 0.04
C LEU A 17 -16.89 -8.53 -0.95
N ASP A 18 -17.08 -8.13 -2.20
CA ASP A 18 -16.08 -8.21 -3.26
C ASP A 18 -15.11 -7.03 -3.13
N TYR A 19 -13.82 -7.30 -2.92
CA TYR A 19 -12.76 -6.29 -2.74
C TYR A 19 -12.09 -5.89 -4.07
N ARG A 20 -12.55 -6.40 -5.21
CA ARG A 20 -12.00 -6.06 -6.55
C ARG A 20 -12.06 -4.57 -6.90
N PHE A 21 -12.91 -3.80 -6.21
CA PHE A 21 -12.94 -2.34 -6.35
C PHE A 21 -11.71 -1.62 -5.78
N ALA A 22 -10.96 -2.28 -4.89
CA ALA A 22 -9.88 -1.66 -4.13
C ALA A 22 -8.51 -1.98 -4.75
N SER A 23 -8.01 -1.07 -5.58
CA SER A 23 -6.65 -1.12 -6.14
C SER A 23 -5.72 -0.03 -5.56
N PRO A 24 -5.50 0.05 -4.22
CA PRO A 24 -4.52 0.97 -3.67
C PRO A 24 -3.11 0.39 -3.84
N ASP A 25 -2.57 0.45 -5.06
CA ASP A 25 -1.26 -0.12 -5.37
C ASP A 25 -0.11 0.85 -5.03
N ASP A 26 -0.23 2.12 -5.40
CA ASP A 26 0.84 3.13 -5.17
C ASP A 26 0.60 4.06 -3.96
N GLY A 27 -0.65 4.23 -3.53
CA GLY A 27 -1.02 5.13 -2.45
C GLY A 27 -0.28 4.86 -1.12
N PRO A 28 -0.24 3.60 -0.63
CA PRO A 28 0.39 3.30 0.65
C PRO A 28 1.89 3.63 0.71
N ALA A 29 2.61 3.37 -0.38
CA ALA A 29 4.04 3.61 -0.48
C ALA A 29 4.36 5.10 -0.50
N PHE A 30 3.60 5.89 -1.28
CA PHE A 30 3.79 7.34 -1.36
C PHE A 30 3.59 8.00 0.00
N PHE A 31 2.46 7.75 0.67
CA PHE A 31 2.20 8.35 1.99
C PHE A 31 3.24 7.93 3.02
N SER A 32 3.60 6.65 3.04
CA SER A 32 4.65 6.16 3.93
C SER A 32 5.98 6.88 3.70
N LEU A 33 6.39 7.08 2.45
CA LEU A 33 7.63 7.75 2.12
C LEU A 33 7.60 9.23 2.55
N THR A 34 6.50 9.94 2.32
CA THR A 34 6.40 11.37 2.67
C THR A 34 6.47 11.58 4.19
N PHE A 35 5.77 10.76 4.97
CA PHE A 35 5.76 10.91 6.43
C PHE A 35 7.07 10.49 7.09
N VAL A 36 7.81 9.56 6.49
CA VAL A 36 9.01 8.98 7.11
C VAL A 36 10.28 9.63 6.57
N ALA A 37 10.43 9.73 5.24
CA ALA A 37 11.66 10.16 4.62
C ALA A 37 11.95 11.65 4.85
N PHE A 38 10.95 12.53 4.79
CA PHE A 38 11.14 13.97 5.00
C PHE A 38 11.69 14.31 6.40
N PRO A 39 11.02 13.93 7.51
CA PRO A 39 11.54 14.24 8.84
C PRO A 39 12.84 13.50 9.11
N LEU A 40 12.99 12.26 8.63
CA LEU A 40 14.21 11.50 8.84
C LEU A 40 15.43 12.15 8.16
N LEU A 41 15.28 12.58 6.90
CA LEU A 41 16.35 13.27 6.17
C LEU A 41 16.79 14.54 6.91
N PHE A 42 15.83 15.33 7.39
CA PHE A 42 16.12 16.52 8.19
C PHE A 42 16.92 16.17 9.46
N LEU A 43 16.48 15.14 10.19
CA LEU A 43 17.11 14.70 11.44
C LEU A 43 18.54 14.17 11.21
N ILE A 44 18.75 13.42 10.12
CA ILE A 44 20.04 12.89 9.70
C ILE A 44 21.01 14.02 9.36
N VAL A 45 20.59 14.97 8.53
CA VAL A 45 21.43 16.11 8.14
C VAL A 45 21.75 16.98 9.36
N TRP A 46 20.77 17.20 10.24
CA TRP A 46 20.99 17.91 11.49
C TRP A 46 22.04 17.22 12.36
N MET A 47 21.93 15.90 12.57
CA MET A 47 22.92 15.13 13.31
C MET A 47 24.31 15.18 12.67
N GLN A 48 24.40 15.12 11.34
CA GLN A 48 25.66 15.23 10.61
C GLN A 48 26.37 16.55 10.89
N VAL A 49 25.63 17.66 10.89
CA VAL A 49 26.17 19.01 11.13
C VAL A 49 26.50 19.22 12.61
N ALA A 50 25.64 18.75 13.53
CA ALA A 50 25.80 19.00 14.96
C ALA A 50 26.85 18.11 15.64
N LEU A 51 27.04 16.86 15.16
CA LEU A 51 27.90 15.85 15.81
C LEU A 51 29.11 15.45 14.97
N GLU A 52 29.31 16.06 13.79
CA GLU A 52 30.37 15.71 12.82
C GLU A 52 30.50 14.20 12.59
N LEU A 53 29.35 13.51 12.54
CA LEU A 53 29.31 12.05 12.56
C LEU A 53 29.98 11.48 11.29
N PRO A 54 30.80 10.42 11.37
CA PRO A 54 31.35 9.80 10.17
C PRO A 54 30.23 9.22 9.30
N VAL A 55 30.35 9.41 7.98
CA VAL A 55 29.33 9.08 6.97
C VAL A 55 28.88 7.61 7.03
N VAL A 56 29.77 6.69 7.41
CA VAL A 56 29.43 5.26 7.54
C VAL A 56 28.42 5.00 8.66
N LEU A 57 28.62 5.62 9.83
CA LEU A 57 27.67 5.50 10.96
C LEU A 57 26.31 6.08 10.57
N LEU A 58 26.32 7.19 9.84
CA LEU A 58 25.10 7.80 9.33
C LEU A 58 24.32 6.82 8.44
N PHE A 59 24.96 6.16 7.47
CA PHE A 59 24.29 5.15 6.63
C PHE A 59 23.78 3.94 7.42
N VAL A 60 24.57 3.45 8.38
CA VAL A 60 24.19 2.31 9.23
C VAL A 60 22.96 2.63 10.07
N ILE A 61 22.74 3.88 10.47
CA ILE A 61 21.54 4.30 11.22
C ILE A 61 20.39 4.63 10.27
N ALA A 62 20.68 5.36 9.19
CA ALA A 62 19.67 5.86 8.24
C ALA A 62 18.95 4.73 7.51
N ILE A 63 19.68 3.74 7.00
CA ILE A 63 19.11 2.64 6.22
C ILE A 63 18.09 1.81 7.02
N PRO A 64 18.39 1.30 8.23
CA PRO A 64 17.40 0.56 9.00
C PRO A 64 16.24 1.44 9.48
N LEU A 65 16.47 2.70 9.84
CA LEU A 65 15.37 3.60 10.22
C LEU A 65 14.44 3.88 9.03
N MET A 66 14.98 4.11 7.85
CA MET A 66 14.20 4.22 6.61
C MET A 66 13.42 2.94 6.31
N ALA A 67 14.09 1.79 6.38
CA ALA A 67 13.47 0.51 6.05
C ALA A 67 12.33 0.18 7.03
N LEU A 68 12.57 0.29 8.33
CA LEU A 68 11.54 0.06 9.35
C LEU A 68 10.43 1.09 9.28
N GLY A 69 10.80 2.37 9.14
CA GLY A 69 9.87 3.48 9.03
C GLY A 69 8.96 3.35 7.82
N CYS A 70 9.46 2.86 6.68
CA CYS A 70 8.64 2.65 5.49
C CYS A 70 7.86 1.33 5.52
N VAL A 71 8.41 0.24 6.03
CA VAL A 71 7.77 -1.09 5.92
C VAL A 71 6.64 -1.28 6.95
N LEU A 72 6.83 -0.81 8.19
CA LEU A 72 5.85 -0.98 9.26
C LEU A 72 4.48 -0.32 8.97
N PRO A 73 4.40 0.93 8.47
CA PRO A 73 3.12 1.59 8.24
C PRO A 73 2.42 1.16 6.93
N LEU A 74 3.06 0.41 6.03
CA LEU A 74 2.40 -0.05 4.79
C LEU A 74 1.13 -0.85 5.06
N ARG A 75 1.13 -1.70 6.08
CA ARG A 75 -0.03 -2.51 6.46
C ARG A 75 -1.22 -1.67 6.93
N PRO A 76 -1.08 -0.79 7.94
CA PRO A 76 -2.19 0.04 8.39
C PRO A 76 -2.64 1.03 7.32
N ILE A 77 -1.73 1.64 6.56
CA ILE A 77 -2.10 2.60 5.50
C ILE A 77 -2.89 1.89 4.39
N LYS A 78 -2.49 0.68 3.98
CA LYS A 78 -3.23 -0.08 2.97
C LYS A 78 -4.64 -0.42 3.46
N GLY A 79 -4.79 -0.85 4.72
CA GLY A 79 -6.10 -1.12 5.30
C GLY A 79 -6.98 0.13 5.39
N TRP A 80 -6.40 1.27 5.74
CA TRP A 80 -7.10 2.54 5.82
C TRP A 80 -7.55 3.04 4.44
N LEU A 81 -6.70 2.91 3.41
CA LEU A 81 -7.05 3.28 2.05
C LEU A 81 -8.20 2.45 1.50
N VAL A 82 -8.18 1.12 1.69
CA VAL A 82 -9.31 0.25 1.30
C VAL A 82 -10.61 0.68 1.96
N ALA A 83 -10.58 1.00 3.26
CA ALA A 83 -11.76 1.47 3.99
C ALA A 83 -12.27 2.82 3.46
N SER A 84 -11.36 3.75 3.14
CA SER A 84 -11.73 5.05 2.56
C SER A 84 -12.33 4.91 1.15
N GLN A 85 -11.82 3.99 0.33
CA GLN A 85 -12.34 3.72 -1.00
C GLN A 85 -13.74 3.09 -0.94
N TYR A 86 -13.98 2.21 0.04
CA TYR A 86 -15.29 1.63 0.30
C TYR A 86 -16.32 2.68 0.73
N VAL A 87 -15.95 3.58 1.66
CA VAL A 87 -16.86 4.63 2.14
C VAL A 87 -17.13 5.68 1.06
N ASN A 88 -16.10 6.06 0.29
CA ASN A 88 -16.21 7.10 -0.73
C ASN A 88 -16.72 6.58 -2.08
N ARG A 89 -16.95 5.26 -2.23
CA ARG A 89 -17.30 4.59 -3.51
C ARG A 89 -16.42 5.07 -4.67
N SER A 90 -15.12 5.22 -4.42
CA SER A 90 -14.20 5.74 -5.42
C SER A 90 -13.96 4.67 -6.47
N VAL A 91 -14.51 4.88 -7.66
CA VAL A 91 -14.20 4.14 -8.89
C VAL A 91 -13.47 5.06 -9.85
N GLU A 92 -12.56 4.50 -10.65
CA GLU A 92 -11.87 5.27 -11.69
C GLU A 92 -12.90 5.81 -12.71
N ALA A 93 -13.00 7.13 -12.80
CA ALA A 93 -13.95 7.79 -13.69
C ALA A 93 -13.63 7.46 -15.16
N GLY A 94 -14.62 6.94 -15.89
CA GLY A 94 -14.50 6.62 -17.32
C GLY A 94 -14.07 5.18 -17.65
N THR A 95 -13.66 4.38 -16.67
CA THR A 95 -13.20 2.99 -16.88
C THR A 95 -14.27 1.95 -16.50
N GLU A 96 -15.46 2.36 -16.07
CA GLU A 96 -16.51 1.48 -15.53
C GLU A 96 -16.87 0.32 -16.48
N LYS A 97 -17.00 0.60 -17.78
CA LYS A 97 -17.32 -0.42 -18.79
C LYS A 97 -16.18 -1.43 -18.97
N LEU A 98 -14.93 -0.96 -18.99
CA LEU A 98 -13.73 -1.80 -19.12
C LEU A 98 -13.56 -2.71 -17.90
N TRP A 99 -13.80 -2.19 -16.70
CA TRP A 99 -13.79 -2.95 -15.45
C TRP A 99 -14.88 -4.03 -15.46
N GLY A 100 -16.10 -3.70 -15.90
CA GLY A 100 -17.19 -4.67 -16.06
C GLY A 100 -16.84 -5.80 -17.03
N ASP A 101 -16.27 -5.45 -18.19
CA ASP A 101 -15.82 -6.44 -19.18
C ASP A 101 -14.71 -7.34 -18.62
N MET A 102 -13.74 -6.79 -17.88
CA MET A 102 -12.67 -7.58 -17.27
C MET A 102 -13.20 -8.59 -16.24
N HIS A 103 -14.08 -8.14 -15.33
CA HIS A 103 -14.66 -9.03 -14.33
C HIS A 103 -15.49 -10.15 -14.95
N ALA A 104 -16.27 -9.85 -16.01
CA ALA A 104 -17.01 -10.86 -16.74
C ALA A 104 -16.09 -11.94 -17.35
N ARG A 105 -14.93 -11.54 -17.91
CA ARG A 105 -13.93 -12.46 -18.47
C ARG A 105 -13.26 -13.31 -17.39
N GLU A 106 -12.98 -12.73 -16.23
CA GLU A 106 -12.39 -13.46 -15.11
C GLU A 106 -13.38 -14.49 -14.53
N ASP A 107 -14.65 -14.12 -14.41
CA ASP A 107 -15.68 -15.03 -13.92
C ASP A 107 -15.93 -16.19 -14.91
N GLU A 108 -15.90 -15.92 -16.23
CA GLU A 108 -15.98 -16.94 -17.28
C GLU A 108 -14.80 -17.91 -17.23
N LYS A 109 -13.57 -17.41 -17.01
CA LYS A 109 -12.38 -18.26 -16.83
C LYS A 109 -12.49 -19.12 -15.58
N ARG A 110 -12.88 -18.54 -14.45
CA ARG A 110 -12.97 -19.27 -13.17
C ARG A 110 -14.01 -20.38 -13.23
N GLY A 111 -15.13 -20.17 -13.91
CA GLY A 111 -16.15 -21.21 -14.13
C GLY A 111 -15.68 -22.34 -15.06
N LYS A 112 -14.68 -22.10 -15.91
CA LYS A 112 -14.10 -23.10 -16.81
C LYS A 112 -12.98 -23.93 -16.16
N ASP A 113 -12.31 -23.38 -15.15
CA ASP A 113 -11.31 -24.10 -14.35
C ASP A 113 -11.95 -25.04 -13.30
N GLU A 114 -13.26 -24.88 -13.05
CA GLU A 114 -14.04 -25.64 -12.06
C GLU A 114 -14.80 -26.85 -12.67
N ASP A 115 -14.79 -26.99 -14.01
CA ASP A 115 -15.42 -28.07 -14.82
C ASP A 115 -14.36 -28.95 -15.49
#